data_AF-A0A958BWD1-F1
#
_entry.id   AF-A0A958BWD1-F1
#
_cell.length_a   1.000
_cell.length_b   1.000
_cell.length_c   1.000
_cell.angle_alpha   90.00
_cell.angle_beta   90.00
_cell.angle_gamma   90.00
#
_symmetry.space_group_name_H-M   'P 1'
#
loop_
_entity.id
_entity.type
_entity.pdbx_description
1 polymer ?
#
loop_
_entity_poly.entity_id
_entity_poly.type
_entity_poly.pdbx_seq_one_letter_code
_entity_poly.pdbx_strand_id
1 'polypeptide(L)'
;YEGVSQTPQHFVGGSAAQSSLLPAIDAGLGIEHPSPHSGPFMQEMRRYMPPSHRNFVQAVENGPSVRQFVQDQALTYPALAELYNHCLAGVDQFRKKHLEIAVRYIMNEAPDDERAAYGTGGSSFVPFLSTTRQETKDRKIDRY
;
A
#
# COMPACT_ATOMS: atom_id res chain seq x y z
N TYR A 1 10.50 -28.22 2.80
CA TYR A 1 10.73 -28.16 4.25
C TYR A 1 10.88 -29.58 4.75
N GLU A 2 12.10 -30.11 4.73
CA GLU A 2 12.40 -31.49 5.14
C GLU A 2 11.87 -31.73 6.57
N GLY A 3 11.21 -32.87 6.79
CA GLY A 3 10.61 -33.22 8.09
C GLY A 3 9.31 -32.50 8.46
N VAL A 4 8.88 -31.47 7.70
CA VAL A 4 7.63 -30.73 7.94
C VAL A 4 6.62 -30.90 6.81
N SER A 5 7.08 -30.87 5.55
CA SER A 5 6.24 -31.09 4.38
C SER A 5 6.91 -32.03 3.40
N GLN A 6 6.12 -32.98 2.89
CA GLN A 6 6.52 -33.95 1.87
C GLN A 6 6.49 -33.37 0.46
N THR A 7 5.91 -32.18 0.27
CA THR A 7 5.82 -31.51 -1.03
C THR A 7 6.54 -30.16 -1.01
N PRO A 8 7.11 -29.72 -2.16
CA PRO A 8 7.65 -28.37 -2.29
C PRO A 8 6.60 -27.33 -1.89
N GLN A 9 7.03 -26.33 -1.12
CA GLN A 9 6.17 -25.23 -0.69
C GLN A 9 6.64 -23.95 -1.38
N HIS A 10 5.69 -23.12 -1.80
CA HIS A 10 5.97 -21.83 -2.40
C HIS A 10 5.60 -20.71 -1.44
N PHE A 11 6.59 -19.92 -1.03
CA PHE A 11 6.42 -18.74 -0.19
C PHE A 11 7.04 -17.55 -0.89
N VAL A 12 6.41 -16.38 -0.77
CA VAL A 12 6.92 -15.17 -1.41
C VAL A 12 8.19 -14.69 -0.71
N GLY A 13 9.11 -14.09 -1.47
CA GLY A 13 10.25 -13.39 -0.91
C GLY A 13 9.81 -12.15 -0.13
N GLY A 14 10.76 -11.57 0.61
CA GLY A 14 10.51 -10.37 1.40
C GLY A 14 10.09 -9.18 0.53
N SER A 15 9.10 -8.40 0.97
CA SER A 15 8.66 -7.17 0.30
C SER A 15 8.28 -6.12 1.33
N ALA A 16 8.50 -4.85 1.01
CA ALA A 16 8.04 -3.74 1.83
C ALA A 16 6.53 -3.76 2.09
N ALA A 17 5.74 -4.40 1.22
CA ALA A 17 4.30 -4.60 1.40
C ALA A 17 3.94 -5.53 2.58
N GLN A 18 4.91 -6.24 3.16
CA GLN A 18 4.74 -7.01 4.40
C GLN A 18 4.85 -6.11 5.66
N SER A 19 5.26 -4.84 5.51
CA SER A 19 5.18 -3.85 6.58
C SER A 19 3.73 -3.48 6.86
N SER A 20 3.34 -3.43 8.14
CA SER A 20 1.98 -3.04 8.55
C SER A 20 1.75 -1.52 8.57
N LEU A 21 2.81 -0.72 8.41
CA LEU A 21 2.73 0.75 8.54
C LEU A 21 1.83 1.38 7.47
N LEU A 22 2.14 1.14 6.18
CA LEU A 22 1.33 1.71 5.10
C LEU A 22 -0.11 1.16 5.11
N PRO A 23 -0.36 -0.15 5.24
CA PRO A 23 -1.73 -0.67 5.36
C PRO A 23 -2.54 -0.05 6.51
N ALA A 24 -1.91 0.25 7.66
CA ALA A 24 -2.59 0.93 8.75
C ALA A 24 -2.91 2.41 8.43
N ILE A 25 -1.98 3.12 7.79
CA ILE A 25 -2.21 4.50 7.32
C ILE A 25 -3.31 4.53 6.27
N ASP A 26 -3.26 3.60 5.31
CA ASP A 26 -4.25 3.47 4.24
C ASP A 26 -5.65 3.20 4.82
N ALA A 27 -5.75 2.25 5.76
CA ALA A 27 -6.98 1.95 6.49
C ALA A 27 -7.53 3.20 7.20
N GLY A 28 -6.69 3.90 7.97
CA GLY A 28 -7.11 5.08 8.73
C GLY A 28 -7.55 6.23 7.83
N LEU A 29 -6.83 6.49 6.75
CA LEU A 29 -7.14 7.54 5.78
C LEU A 29 -8.21 7.13 4.75
N GLY A 30 -8.73 5.90 4.79
CA GLY A 30 -9.71 5.42 3.82
C GLY A 30 -9.16 5.31 2.40
N ILE A 31 -7.88 4.96 2.25
CA ILE A 31 -7.26 4.63 0.97
C ILE A 31 -7.57 3.16 0.66
N GLU A 32 -8.35 2.94 -0.39
CA GLU A 32 -8.67 1.59 -0.85
C GLU A 32 -7.93 1.26 -2.15
N HIS A 33 -7.73 -0.04 -2.36
CA HIS A 33 -6.91 -0.61 -3.43
C HIS A 33 -7.73 -1.53 -4.35
N PRO A 34 -8.68 -0.98 -5.13
CA PRO A 34 -9.59 -1.80 -5.95
C PRO A 34 -8.92 -2.43 -7.18
N SER A 35 -7.76 -1.92 -7.61
CA SER A 35 -7.13 -2.42 -8.83
C SER A 35 -6.64 -3.87 -8.68
N PRO A 36 -6.78 -4.71 -9.71
CA PRO A 36 -6.17 -6.05 -9.71
C PRO A 36 -4.63 -6.00 -9.63
N HIS A 37 -4.02 -4.86 -9.96
CA HIS A 37 -2.58 -4.65 -9.87
C HIS A 37 -2.11 -4.22 -8.47
N SER A 38 -3.01 -4.00 -7.50
CA SER A 38 -2.66 -3.59 -6.13
C SER A 38 -3.30 -4.48 -5.06
N GLY A 39 -4.63 -4.49 -4.98
CA GLY A 39 -5.41 -5.10 -3.89
C GLY A 39 -5.04 -6.55 -3.57
N PRO A 40 -5.05 -7.48 -4.55
CA PRO A 40 -4.74 -8.88 -4.29
C PRO A 40 -3.34 -9.10 -3.70
N PHE A 41 -2.34 -8.39 -4.21
CA PHE A 41 -0.97 -8.49 -3.70
C PHE A 41 -0.88 -7.97 -2.25
N MET A 42 -1.50 -6.83 -1.95
CA MET A 42 -1.51 -6.29 -0.59
C MET A 42 -2.20 -7.23 0.41
N GLN A 43 -3.33 -7.84 0.01
CA GLN A 43 -4.03 -8.80 0.84
C GLN A 43 -3.19 -10.05 1.10
N GLU A 44 -2.52 -10.58 0.08
CA GLU A 44 -1.61 -11.72 0.25
C GLU A 44 -0.44 -11.37 1.18
N MET A 45 0.16 -10.18 1.05
CA MET A 45 1.26 -9.75 1.93
C MET A 45 0.85 -9.61 3.40
N ARG A 46 -0.43 -9.36 3.72
CA ARG A 46 -0.90 -9.39 5.11
C ARG A 46 -0.72 -10.75 5.76
N ARG A 47 -0.75 -11.85 4.99
CA ARG A 47 -0.51 -13.21 5.49
C ARG A 47 0.89 -13.39 6.07
N TYR A 48 1.81 -12.54 5.67
CA TYR A 48 3.21 -12.51 6.11
C TYR A 48 3.46 -11.51 7.26
N MET A 49 2.44 -10.77 7.71
CA MET A 49 2.54 -9.93 8.91
C MET A 49 2.35 -10.76 10.18
N PRO A 50 2.98 -10.35 11.31
CA PRO A 50 2.65 -10.87 12.63
C PRO A 50 1.14 -10.79 12.90
N PRO A 51 0.53 -11.79 13.57
CA PRO A 51 -0.92 -11.84 13.80
C PRO A 51 -1.48 -10.57 14.47
N SER A 52 -0.78 -10.04 15.48
CA SER A 52 -1.20 -8.81 16.18
C SER A 52 -1.25 -7.59 15.25
N HIS A 53 -0.29 -7.47 14.32
CA HIS A 53 -0.22 -6.36 13.38
C HIS A 53 -1.34 -6.45 12.33
N ARG A 54 -1.62 -7.66 11.83
CA ARG A 54 -2.73 -7.90 10.91
C ARG A 54 -4.07 -7.55 11.57
N ASN A 55 -4.27 -8.00 12.80
CA ASN A 55 -5.49 -7.72 13.56
C ASN A 55 -5.65 -6.22 13.81
N PHE A 56 -4.56 -5.50 14.08
CA PHE A 56 -4.58 -4.05 14.21
C PHE A 56 -5.04 -3.37 12.91
N VAL A 57 -4.43 -3.71 11.77
CA VAL A 57 -4.82 -3.15 10.46
C VAL A 57 -6.30 -3.41 10.19
N GLN A 58 -6.77 -4.65 10.38
CA GLN A 58 -8.16 -5.02 10.18
C GLN A 58 -9.12 -4.27 11.12
N ALA A 59 -8.72 -4.02 12.38
CA ALA A 59 -9.52 -3.24 13.31
C ALA A 59 -9.64 -1.78 12.88
N VAL A 60 -8.57 -1.17 12.33
CA VAL A 60 -8.61 0.19 11.79
C VAL A 60 -9.52 0.24 10.56
N GLU A 61 -9.43 -0.72 9.64
CA GLU A 61 -10.27 -0.79 8.44
C GLU A 61 -11.76 -0.92 8.76
N ASN A 62 -12.10 -1.72 9.76
CA ASN A 62 -13.49 -1.92 10.19
C ASN A 62 -13.99 -0.80 11.12
N GLY A 63 -13.11 0.12 11.51
CA GLY A 63 -13.43 1.25 12.37
C GLY A 63 -14.06 2.42 11.61
N PRO A 64 -14.29 3.54 12.32
CA PRO A 64 -14.75 4.77 11.68
C PRO A 64 -13.74 5.30 10.66
N SER A 65 -14.21 5.73 9.50
CA SER A 65 -13.37 6.31 8.44
C SER A 65 -13.06 7.78 8.72
N VAL A 66 -11.77 8.13 8.79
CA VAL A 66 -11.34 9.54 8.90
C VAL A 66 -11.79 10.31 7.66
N ARG A 67 -11.70 9.71 6.47
CA ARG A 67 -12.14 10.36 5.23
C ARG A 67 -13.62 10.69 5.28
N GLN A 68 -14.47 9.74 5.70
CA GLN A 68 -15.90 9.96 5.81
C GLN A 68 -16.21 11.07 6.83
N PHE A 69 -15.57 11.03 7.99
CA PHE A 69 -15.73 12.07 9.01
C PHE A 69 -15.38 13.46 8.47
N VAL A 70 -14.27 13.60 7.73
CA VAL A 70 -13.88 14.87 7.11
C VAL A 70 -14.92 15.36 6.11
N GLN A 71 -15.48 14.46 5.29
CA GLN A 71 -16.55 14.81 4.33
C GLN A 71 -17.83 15.24 5.05
N ASP A 72 -18.25 14.53 6.10
CA ASP A 72 -19.45 14.85 6.88
C ASP A 72 -19.33 16.21 7.59
N GLN A 73 -18.11 16.58 7.96
CA GLN A 73 -17.81 17.85 8.64
C GLN A 73 -17.42 18.98 7.68
N ALA A 74 -17.49 18.78 6.36
CA ALA A 74 -16.92 19.73 5.39
C ALA A 74 -17.53 21.14 5.45
N LEU A 75 -18.83 21.25 5.75
CA LEU A 75 -19.52 22.55 5.88
C LEU A 75 -19.19 23.26 7.19
N THR A 76 -18.94 22.51 8.27
CA THR A 76 -18.70 23.04 9.61
C THR A 76 -17.22 23.39 9.81
N TYR A 77 -16.33 22.54 9.27
CA TYR A 77 -14.88 22.63 9.45
C TYR A 77 -14.15 22.41 8.11
N PRO A 78 -14.24 23.37 7.17
CA PRO A 78 -13.66 23.23 5.83
C PRO A 78 -12.14 23.00 5.85
N ALA A 79 -11.43 23.47 6.88
CA ALA A 79 -10.00 23.25 7.07
C ALA A 79 -9.62 21.76 7.24
N LEU A 80 -10.55 20.89 7.66
CA LEU A 80 -10.27 19.45 7.80
C LEU A 80 -9.94 18.80 6.46
N ALA A 81 -10.58 19.23 5.36
CA ALA A 81 -10.29 18.71 4.04
C ALA A 81 -8.84 19.05 3.61
N GLU A 82 -8.35 20.23 3.97
CA GLU A 82 -6.96 20.63 3.69
C GLU A 82 -5.96 19.80 4.48
N LEU A 83 -6.19 19.61 5.77
CA LEU A 83 -5.32 18.79 6.63
C LEU A 83 -5.31 17.33 6.17
N TYR A 84 -6.47 16.77 5.85
CA TYR A 84 -6.59 15.42 5.30
C TYR A 84 -5.84 15.29 3.97
N ASN A 85 -6.02 16.23 3.03
CA ASN A 85 -5.31 16.24 1.76
C ASN A 85 -3.79 16.42 1.94
N HIS A 86 -3.34 17.11 3.00
CA HIS A 86 -1.93 17.21 3.37
C HIS A 86 -1.36 15.86 3.82
N CYS A 87 -2.11 15.09 4.62
CA CYS A 87 -1.73 13.71 4.96
C CYS A 87 -1.58 12.83 3.71
N LEU A 88 -2.55 12.89 2.77
CA LEU A 88 -2.46 12.17 1.50
C LEU A 88 -1.24 12.59 0.66
N ALA A 89 -0.88 13.87 0.68
CA ALA A 89 0.32 14.35 -0.01
C ALA A 89 1.61 13.75 0.57
N GLY A 90 1.69 13.59 1.90
CA GLY A 90 2.81 12.89 2.55
C GLY A 90 2.90 11.42 2.11
N VAL A 91 1.77 10.72 2.03
CA VAL A 91 1.72 9.34 1.54
C VAL A 91 2.10 9.24 0.05
N ASP A 92 1.61 10.16 -0.81
CA ASP A 92 2.00 10.23 -2.24
C ASP A 92 3.50 10.47 -2.39
N GLN A 93 4.09 11.38 -1.59
CA GLN A 93 5.52 11.66 -1.64
C GLN A 93 6.34 10.45 -1.24
N PHE A 94 5.94 9.73 -0.18
CA PHE A 94 6.58 8.48 0.22
C PHE A 94 6.52 7.44 -0.91
N ARG A 95 5.34 7.19 -1.48
CA ARG A 95 5.14 6.20 -2.56
C ARG A 95 5.93 6.56 -3.81
N LYS A 96 5.97 7.85 -4.17
CA LYS A 96 6.81 8.36 -5.26
C LYS A 96 8.29 8.05 -5.00
N LYS A 97 8.79 8.38 -3.80
CA LYS A 97 10.19 8.16 -3.48
C LYS A 97 10.56 6.69 -3.47
N HIS A 98 9.66 5.84 -2.98
CA HIS A 98 9.82 4.40 -3.01
C HIS A 98 9.90 3.87 -4.46
N LEU A 99 9.03 4.31 -5.37
CA LEU A 99 9.11 3.95 -6.79
C LEU A 99 10.45 4.38 -7.41
N GLU A 100 10.91 5.60 -7.15
CA GLU A 100 12.23 6.07 -7.62
C GLU A 100 13.37 5.17 -7.13
N ILE A 101 13.33 4.76 -5.86
CA ILE A 101 14.33 3.86 -5.27
C ILE A 101 14.25 2.48 -5.94
N ALA A 102 13.06 1.90 -6.10
CA ALA A 102 12.89 0.58 -6.71
C ALA A 102 13.39 0.56 -8.16
N VAL A 103 13.06 1.58 -8.96
CA VAL A 103 13.57 1.71 -10.33
C VAL A 103 15.10 1.84 -10.31
N ARG A 104 15.65 2.71 -9.47
CA ARG A 104 17.10 2.95 -9.41
C ARG A 104 17.88 1.70 -9.01
N TYR A 105 17.43 0.94 -8.01
CA TYR A 105 18.22 -0.14 -7.42
C TYR A 105 17.86 -1.54 -7.93
N ILE A 106 16.81 -1.68 -8.74
CA ILE A 106 16.41 -2.96 -9.33
C ILE A 106 16.52 -2.88 -10.85
N MET A 107 15.71 -2.03 -11.48
CA MET A 107 15.61 -1.96 -12.93
C MET A 107 16.88 -1.39 -13.58
N ASN A 108 17.44 -0.31 -13.03
CA ASN A 108 18.62 0.33 -13.62
C ASN A 108 19.92 -0.44 -13.35
N GLU A 109 19.97 -1.30 -12.33
CA GLU A 109 21.14 -2.12 -12.02
C GLU A 109 21.20 -3.40 -12.87
N ALA A 110 20.10 -3.77 -13.53
CA ALA A 110 20.01 -4.94 -14.41
C ALA A 110 19.11 -4.65 -15.63
N PRO A 111 19.48 -3.70 -16.51
CA PRO A 111 18.60 -3.20 -17.58
C PRO A 111 18.27 -4.26 -18.64
N ASP A 112 19.13 -5.26 -18.83
CA ASP A 112 18.96 -6.34 -19.80
C ASP A 112 18.34 -7.62 -19.18
N ASP A 113 18.02 -7.62 -17.88
CA ASP A 113 17.35 -8.74 -17.21
C ASP A 113 15.85 -8.49 -17.11
N GLU A 114 15.05 -9.27 -17.86
CA GLU A 114 13.59 -9.21 -17.78
C GLU A 114 13.05 -9.47 -16.36
N ARG A 115 13.81 -10.17 -15.51
CA ARG A 115 13.45 -10.42 -14.11
C ARG A 115 13.53 -9.15 -13.26
N ALA A 116 14.31 -8.15 -13.69
CA ALA A 116 14.39 -6.84 -13.03
C ALA A 116 13.07 -6.06 -13.10
N ALA A 117 12.07 -6.53 -13.86
CA ALA A 117 10.71 -6.00 -13.81
C ALA A 117 9.89 -6.52 -12.62
N TYR A 118 10.38 -7.54 -11.91
CA TYR A 118 9.71 -8.18 -10.78
C TYR A 118 10.41 -7.86 -9.46
N GLY A 119 9.61 -7.52 -8.45
CA GLY A 119 10.08 -7.40 -7.08
C GLY A 119 10.31 -8.77 -6.46
N THR A 120 11.05 -8.80 -5.36
CA THR A 120 11.32 -10.01 -4.56
C THR A 120 10.05 -10.68 -4.01
N GLY A 121 8.96 -9.91 -3.86
CA GLY A 121 7.63 -10.44 -3.53
C GLY A 121 6.90 -11.12 -4.69
N GLY A 122 7.48 -11.13 -5.89
CA GLY A 122 6.92 -11.75 -7.10
C GLY A 122 5.98 -10.85 -7.92
N SER A 123 5.71 -9.62 -7.48
CA SER A 123 4.90 -8.65 -8.22
C SER A 123 5.71 -7.90 -9.27
N SER A 124 5.13 -7.59 -10.43
CA SER A 124 5.68 -6.51 -11.25
C SER A 124 5.57 -5.19 -10.48
N PHE A 125 6.70 -4.65 -10.02
CA PHE A 125 6.67 -3.61 -8.98
C PHE A 125 6.32 -2.24 -9.54
N VAL A 126 6.62 -1.95 -10.81
CA VAL A 126 6.31 -0.64 -11.41
C VAL A 126 4.80 -0.43 -11.53
N PRO A 127 4.01 -1.35 -12.10
CA PRO A 127 2.55 -1.27 -12.08
C PRO A 127 2.00 -1.20 -10.66
N PHE A 128 2.45 -2.08 -9.76
CA PHE A 128 2.00 -2.08 -8.36
C PHE A 128 2.21 -0.74 -7.65
N LEU A 129 3.44 -0.21 -7.68
CA LEU A 129 3.81 1.04 -7.00
C LEU A 129 3.15 2.26 -7.66
N SER A 130 2.99 2.26 -8.99
CA SER A 130 2.33 3.35 -9.71
C SER A 130 0.82 3.36 -9.45
N THR A 131 0.18 2.19 -9.46
CA THR A 131 -1.24 2.03 -9.16
C THR A 131 -1.57 2.44 -7.73
N THR A 132 -0.84 1.92 -6.74
CA THR A 132 -1.06 2.30 -5.34
C THR A 132 -0.87 3.80 -5.14
N ARG A 133 0.14 4.40 -5.78
CA ARG A 133 0.32 5.86 -5.75
C ARG A 133 -0.88 6.61 -6.35
N GLN A 134 -1.43 6.16 -7.46
CA GLN A 134 -2.63 6.78 -8.06
C GLN A 134 -3.84 6.64 -7.14
N GLU A 135 -4.08 5.45 -6.59
CA GLU A 135 -5.18 5.17 -5.66
C GLU A 135 -5.10 6.06 -4.40
N THR A 136 -3.91 6.48 -3.94
CA THR A 136 -3.78 7.50 -2.88
C THR A 136 -4.34 8.85 -3.31
N LYS A 137 -4.02 9.29 -4.53
CA LYS A 137 -4.42 10.61 -5.03
C LYS A 137 -5.92 10.69 -5.27
N ASP A 138 -6.52 9.60 -5.71
CA ASP A 138 -7.95 9.51 -6.00
C ASP A 138 -8.82 9.68 -4.73
N ARG A 139 -8.21 9.63 -3.55
CA ARG A 139 -8.89 9.79 -2.26
C ARG A 139 -8.95 11.23 -1.77
N LYS A 140 -8.36 12.18 -2.49
CA LYS A 140 -8.47 13.60 -2.17
C LYS A 140 -9.94 14.02 -2.09
N ILE A 141 -10.19 15.02 -1.25
CA ILE A 141 -11.49 15.66 -1.13
C ILE A 141 -11.39 17.01 -1.84
N ASP A 142 -12.30 17.26 -2.78
CA ASP A 142 -12.39 18.54 -3.47
C ASP A 142 -12.80 19.65 -2.50
N ARG A 143 -12.33 20.88 -2.75
CA ARG A 143 -12.71 22.04 -1.96
C ARG A 143 -14.15 22.42 -2.31
N TYR A 144 -14.99 22.58 -1.28
CA TYR A 144 -16.34 23.13 -1.38
C TYR A 144 -16.31 24.65 -1.47
#